data_AF-A0A379ZBG7-F1
#
_entry.id   AF-A0A379ZBG7-F1
#
_cell.length_a   1.000
_cell.length_b   1.000
_cell.length_c   1.000
_cell.angle_alpha   90.00
_cell.angle_beta   90.00
_cell.angle_gamma   90.00
#
_symmetry.space_group_name_H-M   'P 1'
#
loop_
_entity.id
_entity.type
_entity.pdbx_description
1 polymer ?
#
loop_
_entity_poly.entity_id
_entity_poly.type
_entity_poly.pdbx_seq_one_letter_code
_entity_poly.pdbx_strand_id
1 'polypeptide(L)' 'MAVTSTAQACDLVIFGAKGDLARRKLLPSLYQLEKAGHIHPGYADHRRRPRGVG' A
#
# COMPACT_ATOMS: atom_id res chain seq x y z
N MET A 1 -21.82 9.53 -2.58
CA MET A 1 -21.67 8.36 -3.47
C MET A 1 -20.25 8.38 -4.02
N ALA A 2 -19.41 7.42 -3.64
CA ALA A 2 -18.06 7.33 -4.19
C ALA A 2 -18.15 6.73 -5.60
N VAL A 3 -17.61 7.41 -6.60
CA VAL A 3 -17.47 6.88 -7.94
C VAL A 3 -16.41 5.77 -7.91
N THR A 4 -16.84 4.51 -7.95
CA THR A 4 -15.93 3.36 -8.02
C THR A 4 -15.53 3.12 -9.46
N SER A 5 -14.74 4.04 -10.02
CA SER A 5 -13.99 3.74 -11.24
C SER A 5 -12.85 2.80 -10.86
N THR A 6 -12.73 1.67 -11.55
CA THR A 6 -11.60 0.75 -11.38
C THR A 6 -10.34 1.47 -11.86
N ALA A 7 -9.57 1.98 -10.90
CA ALA A 7 -8.29 2.61 -11.19
C ALA A 7 -7.35 1.60 -11.86
N GLN A 8 -6.71 2.02 -12.94
CA GLN A 8 -5.64 1.22 -13.57
C GLN A 8 -4.52 1.00 -12.57
N ALA A 9 -3.84 -0.15 -12.67
CA ALA A 9 -2.67 -0.42 -11.84
C ALA A 9 -1.62 0.69 -12.03
N CYS A 10 -1.06 1.18 -10.92
CA CYS A 10 -0.08 2.25 -10.93
C CYS A 10 1.08 1.94 -9.99
N ASP A 11 2.26 2.41 -10.37
CA ASP A 11 3.46 2.30 -9.54
C ASP A 11 3.59 3.52 -8.63
N LEU A 12 3.62 3.28 -7.31
CA LEU A 12 3.82 4.33 -6.30
C LEU A 12 5.23 4.23 -5.70
N VAL A 13 6.10 5.16 -6.07
CA VAL A 13 7.47 5.24 -5.54
C VAL A 13 7.55 6.31 -4.45
N ILE A 14 7.92 5.93 -3.22
CA ILE A 14 8.06 6.84 -2.08
C ILE A 14 9.54 7.15 -1.83
N PHE A 15 9.97 8.35 -2.23
CA PHE A 15 11.28 8.88 -1.83
C PHE A 15 11.22 9.37 -0.38
N GLY A 16 12.28 9.12 0.39
CA GLY A 16 12.30 9.51 1.80
C GLY A 16 11.33 8.70 2.67
N ALA A 17 11.10 7.42 2.36
CA ALA A 17 10.19 6.55 3.11
C ALA A 17 10.58 6.31 4.60
N LYS A 18 11.74 6.83 5.03
CA LYS A 18 12.19 6.89 6.43
C LYS A 18 11.79 8.18 7.15
N GLY A 19 11.30 9.20 6.45
CA GLY A 19 10.86 10.46 7.01
C GLY A 19 9.58 10.33 7.84
N ASP A 20 9.29 11.38 8.62
CA ASP A 20 8.19 11.39 9.59
C ASP A 20 6.82 11.20 8.94
N LEU A 21 6.56 11.91 7.84
CA LEU A 21 5.32 11.82 7.09
C LEU A 21 5.06 10.41 6.57
N ALA A 22 6.10 9.76 6.04
CA ALA A 22 5.99 8.41 5.50
C ALA A 22 5.65 7.41 6.61
N ARG A 23 6.31 7.51 7.78
CA ARG A 23 6.12 6.58 8.89
C ARG A 23 4.82 6.77 9.65
N ARG A 24 4.38 8.02 9.84
CA ARG A 24 3.22 8.33 10.67
C ARG A 24 1.91 8.36 9.90
N LYS A 25 1.93 8.67 8.60
CA LYS A 25 0.70 8.84 7.79
C LYS A 25 0.67 7.94 6.56
N LEU A 26 1.68 8.01 5.69
CA LEU A 26 1.58 7.33 4.39
C LEU A 26 1.59 5.79 4.51
N LEU A 27 2.59 5.22 5.19
CA LEU A 27 2.70 3.77 5.35
C LEU A 27 1.52 3.17 6.14
N PRO A 28 1.05 3.77 7.26
CA PRO A 28 -0.16 3.31 7.93
C PRO A 28 -1.40 3.34 7.02
N SER A 29 -1.61 4.40 6.25
CA SER A 29 -2.75 4.48 5.32
C SER A 29 -2.68 3.41 4.23
N LEU A 30 -1.51 3.22 3.62
CA LEU A 30 -1.32 2.17 2.60
C LEU A 30 -1.54 0.77 3.16
N TYR A 31 -1.08 0.51 4.40
CA TYR A 31 -1.36 -0.76 5.08
C TYR A 31 -2.87 -1.00 5.27
N GLN A 32 -3.64 0.05 5.59
CA GLN A 32 -5.10 -0.08 5.72
C GLN A 32 -5.78 -0.30 4.37
N LEU A 33 -5.32 0.38 3.30
CA LEU A 33 -5.81 0.11 1.94
C LEU A 33 -5.51 -1.33 1.51
N GLU A 34 -4.32 -1.85 1.84
CA GLU A 34 -3.96 -3.24 1.59
C GLU A 34 -4.92 -4.19 2.32
N LYS A 35 -5.12 -3.99 3.63
CA LYS A 35 -5.99 -4.81 4.45
C LYS A 35 -7.46 -4.77 3.99
N ALA A 36 -7.89 -3.65 3.42
CA ALA A 36 -9.22 -3.49 2.84
C ALA A 36 -9.36 -4.10 1.43
N GLY A 37 -8.29 -4.62 0.83
CA GLY A 37 -8.32 -5.21 -0.52
C GLY A 37 -8.40 -4.17 -1.64
N HIS A 38 -8.01 -2.92 -1.37
CA HIS A 38 -8.04 -1.82 -2.34
C HIS A 38 -6.71 -1.60 -3.06
N ILE A 39 -5.68 -2.39 -2.74
CA ILE A 39 -4.41 -2.38 -3.47
C ILE A 39 -4.42 -3.54 -4.48
N HIS A 40 -3.84 -3.30 -5.65
CA HIS A 40 -3.72 -4.30 -6.71
C HIS A 40 -3.03 -5.58 -6.17
N PRO A 41 -3.55 -6.79 -6.45
CA PRO A 41 -3.05 -8.04 -5.88
C PRO A 41 -1.60 -8.37 -6.28
N GLY A 42 -1.10 -7.80 -7.38
CA GLY A 42 0.29 -7.93 -7.82
C GLY A 42 1.27 -6.91 -7.23
N TYR A 43 0.87 -6.10 -6.24
CA TYR A 43 1.77 -5.09 -5.68
C TYR A 43 2.92 -5.75 -4.89
N ALA A 44 4.14 -5.25 -5.07
CA ALA A 44 5.32 -5.75 -4.38
C ALA A 44 5.70 -4.83 -3.20
N ASP A 45 5.50 -5.28 -1.96
CA ASP A 45 6.10 -4.66 -0.78
C ASP A 45 7.43 -5.32 -0.44
N HIS A 46 8.54 -4.69 -0.84
CA HIS A 46 9.89 -5.17 -0.56
C HIS A 46 10.25 -5.22 0.93
N ARG A 47 9.44 -4.61 1.82
CA ARG A 47 9.65 -4.71 3.27
C ARG A 47 8.91 -5.88 3.91
N ARG A 48 7.95 -6.49 3.21
CA ARG A 48 7.14 -7.57 3.77
C ARG A 48 7.88 -8.88 3.61
N ARG A 49 8.37 -9.43 4.72
CA ARG A 49 8.61 -10.88 4.74
C ARG A 49 7.25 -11.56 4.51
N PRO A 50 7.17 -12.59 3.65
CA PRO A 50 5.95 -13.36 3.51
C PRO A 50 5.57 -13.86 4.90
N ARG A 51 4.34 -13.54 5.35
CA ARG A 51 3.79 -14.22 6.51
C ARG A 51 3.69 -15.68 6.10
N GLY A 52 4.53 -16.53 6.68
CA GLY A 52 4.43 -17.97 6.51
C GLY A 52 3.00 -18.38 6.79
N VAL A 53 2.33 -18.84 5.74
CA VAL A 53 1.05 -19.51 5.84
C VAL A 53 1.42 -20.95 6.21
N GLY A 54 1.22 -21.28 7.49
CA GLY A 54 1.17 -22.67 7.95
C GLY A 54 -0.18 -23.28 7.64
#